data_AF-A0A800K7F8-F1
#
_entry.id   AF-A0A800K7F8-F1
#
_cell.length_a   1.000
_cell.length_b   1.000
_cell.length_c   1.000
_cell.angle_alpha   90.00
_cell.angle_beta   90.00
_cell.angle_gamma   90.00
#
_symmetry.space_group_name_H-M   'P 1'
#
loop_
_entity.id
_entity.type
_entity.pdbx_description
1 polymer ?
#
loop_
_entity_poly.entity_id
_entity_poly.type
_entity_poly.pdbx_seq_one_letter_code
_entity_poly.pdbx_strand_id
1 'polypeptide(L)' 'MRIVSFLTDPIVVVAILQHLELPHSPPPISPARGPPQGDFILDQTPAFDPTEAEPPPDFVFDQSLPDEFDD' A
#
# COMPACT_ATOMS: atom_id res chain seq x y z
N MET A 1 -18.07 -25.34 -19.06
CA MET A 1 -16.75 -25.06 -18.45
C MET A 1 -16.36 -23.63 -18.80
N ARG A 2 -15.86 -22.85 -17.83
CA ARG A 2 -15.28 -21.53 -18.08
C ARG A 2 -13.84 -21.55 -17.58
N ILE A 3 -12.90 -21.31 -18.49
CA ILE A 3 -11.48 -21.18 -18.17
C ILE A 3 -11.21 -19.68 -18.07
N VAL A 4 -10.72 -19.25 -16.91
CA VAL A 4 -10.24 -17.88 -16.70
C VAL A 4 -8.72 -17.97 -16.65
N SER A 5 -8.04 -17.44 -17.67
CA SER A 5 -6.58 -17.38 -17.75
C SER A 5 -6.11 -15.93 -17.80
N PHE A 6 -5.09 -15.60 -17.02
CA PHE A 6 -4.45 -14.29 -17.09
C PHE A 6 -3.45 -14.27 -18.25
N LEU A 7 -3.56 -13.28 -19.13
CA LEU A 7 -2.56 -12.99 -20.15
C LEU A 7 -1.51 -12.04 -19.57
N THR A 8 -0.27 -12.50 -19.48
CA THR A 8 0.82 -11.75 -18.85
C THR A 8 1.86 -11.25 -19.85
N ASP A 9 1.92 -11.82 -21.06
CA ASP A 9 2.86 -11.39 -22.10
C ASP A 9 2.43 -10.04 -22.71
N PRO A 10 3.22 -8.96 -22.53
CA PRO A 10 2.89 -7.64 -23.04
C PRO A 10 2.68 -7.61 -24.56
N ILE A 11 3.47 -8.38 -25.32
CA ILE A 11 3.39 -8.37 -26.79
C ILE A 11 2.05 -8.94 -27.26
N VAL A 12 1.62 -10.03 -26.63
CA VAL A 12 0.33 -10.69 -26.92
C VAL A 12 -0.84 -9.78 -26.53
N VAL A 13 -0.78 -9.17 -25.34
CA VAL A 13 -1.83 -8.27 -24.86
C VAL A 13 -1.99 -7.06 -25.79
N VAL A 14 -0.88 -6.42 -26.20
CA VAL A 14 -0.92 -5.27 -27.12
C VAL A 14 -1.50 -5.65 -28.48
N ALA A 15 -1.10 -6.79 -29.05
CA ALA A 15 -1.62 -7.24 -30.36
C ALA A 15 -3.14 -7.47 -30.33
N ILE A 16 -3.66 -8.07 -29.25
CA ILE A 16 -5.10 -8.26 -29.06
C ILE A 16 -5.81 -6.91 -28.94
N LEU A 17 -5.32 -6.01 -28.09
CA LEU A 17 -5.94 -4.69 -27.88
C LEU A 17 -5.96 -3.86 -29.15
N GLN A 18 -4.89 -3.89 -29.94
CA GLN A 18 -4.82 -3.24 -31.26
C GLN A 18 -5.84 -3.82 -32.25
N HIS A 19 -5.95 -5.15 -32.32
CA HIS A 19 -6.93 -5.80 -33.19
C HIS A 19 -8.39 -5.44 -32.83
N LEU A 20 -8.65 -5.20 -31.54
CA LEU A 20 -9.96 -4.80 -31.01
C LEU A 20 -10.20 -3.29 -31.03
N GLU A 21 -9.24 -2.49 -31.50
CA GLU A 21 -9.29 -1.02 -31.49
C GLU A 21 -9.47 -0.43 -30.07
N LEU A 22 -8.90 -1.10 -29.06
CA LEU A 22 -8.91 -0.67 -27.67
C LEU A 22 -7.62 0.07 -27.29
N PRO A 23 -7.63 0.92 -26.24
CA PRO A 23 -6.42 1.53 -25.70
C PRO A 23 -5.40 0.45 -25.28
N HIS A 24 -4.24 0.45 -25.93
CA HIS A 24 -3.17 -0.53 -25.72
C HIS A 24 -1.98 0.03 -24.93
N SER A 25 -2.03 1.31 -24.57
CA SER A 25 -1.05 1.95 -23.67
C SER A 25 -1.59 1.97 -22.24
N PRO A 26 -0.75 1.79 -21.22
CA PRO A 26 -1.17 1.95 -19.84
C PRO A 26 -1.75 3.37 -19.62
N PRO A 27 -2.75 3.52 -18.74
CA PRO A 27 -3.30 4.82 -18.43
C PRO A 27 -2.21 5.71 -17.82
N PRO A 28 -2.28 7.04 -18.03
CA PRO A 28 -1.37 7.97 -17.37
C PRO A 28 -1.40 7.76 -15.86
N ILE A 29 -0.23 7.66 -15.24
CA ILE A 29 -0.13 7.59 -13.78
C ILE A 29 -0.60 8.94 -13.24
N SER A 30 -1.78 8.94 -12.64
CA SER A 30 -2.23 10.10 -11.85
C SER A 30 -1.44 10.11 -10.54
N PRO A 31 -1.09 11.29 -9.98
CA PRO A 31 -0.58 11.37 -8.62
C PRO A 31 -1.49 10.58 -7.69
N ALA A 32 -0.92 9.89 -6.70
CA ALA A 32 -1.71 9.33 -5.63
C ALA A 32 -2.63 10.43 -5.11
N ARG A 33 -3.95 10.18 -5.12
CA ARG A 33 -4.90 11.16 -4.58
C ARG A 33 -4.45 11.45 -3.16
N GLY A 34 -4.20 12.73 -2.87
CA GLY A 34 -3.91 13.14 -1.50
C GLY A 34 -5.06 12.73 -0.58
N PRO A 35 -4.79 12.60 0.73
CA PRO A 35 -5.85 12.37 1.70
C PRO A 35 -6.97 13.41 1.54
N PRO A 36 -8.24 13.06 1.81
CA PRO A 36 -9.37 13.97 1.68
C PRO A 36 -9.09 15.31 2.37
N GLN A 37 -9.06 16.39 1.60
CA GLN A 37 -8.89 17.75 2.11
C GLN A 37 -10.22 18.27 2.65
N GLY A 38 -10.79 17.60 3.66
CA GLY A 38 -11.86 18.24 4.43
C GLY A 38 -11.31 19.54 5.03
N ASP A 39 -12.17 20.54 5.27
CA ASP A 39 -11.88 21.76 6.03
C ASP A 39 -11.60 21.42 7.51
N PHE A 40 -10.73 20.46 7.77
CA PHE A 40 -10.25 20.16 9.10
C PHE A 40 -9.28 21.28 9.46
N ILE A 41 -9.76 22.22 10.27
CA ILE A 41 -8.89 23.02 11.13
C ILE A 41 -8.25 22.02 12.10
N LEU A 42 -7.21 21.32 11.64
CA LEU A 42 -6.34 20.54 12.49
C LEU A 42 -5.43 21.56 13.16
N ASP A 43 -5.64 21.77 14.45
CA ASP A 43 -4.70 22.49 15.27
C ASP A 43 -3.38 21.71 15.26
N GLN A 44 -2.45 22.15 14.41
CA GLN A 44 -1.11 21.58 14.28
C GLN A 44 -0.16 22.16 15.33
N THR A 45 -0.65 22.86 16.36
CA THR A 45 0.21 23.15 17.50
C THR A 45 0.70 21.81 18.05
N PRO A 46 2.03 21.58 18.07
CA PRO A 46 2.54 20.38 18.68
C PRO A 46 2.22 20.48 20.17
N ALA A 47 1.32 19.63 20.65
CA ALA A 47 1.19 19.33 22.08
C ALA A 47 2.44 18.60 22.62
N PHE A 48 3.32 18.17 21.72
CA PHE A 48 4.56 17.48 21.99
C PHE A 48 5.69 18.48 22.30
N ASP A 49 6.21 18.43 23.51
CA ASP A 49 7.43 19.12 23.91
C ASP A 49 8.65 18.19 23.65
N PRO A 50 9.55 18.52 22.71
CA PRO A 50 10.73 17.69 22.42
C PRO A 50 11.75 17.66 23.56
N THR A 51 11.59 18.50 24.59
CA THR A 51 12.41 18.48 25.80
C THR A 51 11.86 17.54 26.88
N GLU A 52 10.62 17.07 26.73
CA GLU A 52 10.00 16.09 27.61
C GLU A 52 10.52 14.69 27.25
N ALA A 53 11.01 13.96 28.25
CA ALA A 53 11.43 12.58 28.07
C ALA A 53 10.19 11.68 27.95
N GLU A 54 10.14 10.83 26.93
CA GLU A 54 9.09 9.82 26.79
C GLU A 54 9.14 8.85 27.99
N PRO A 55 8.00 8.57 28.65
CA PRO A 55 7.98 7.59 29.73
C PRO A 55 8.35 6.20 29.20
N PRO A 56 8.98 5.35 30.02
CA PRO A 56 9.27 3.98 29.61
C PRO A 56 7.96 3.26 29.25
N PRO A 57 7.95 2.43 28.19
CA PRO A 57 6.75 1.72 27.79
C PRO A 57 6.31 0.74 28.89
N ASP A 58 5.01 0.70 29.17
CA ASP A 58 4.41 -0.23 30.14
C ASP A 58 4.57 -1.70 29.71
N PHE A 59 4.82 -1.93 28.42
CA PHE A 59 4.98 -3.25 27.83
C PHE A 59 6.30 -3.36 27.05
N VAL A 60 7.08 -4.38 27.36
CA VAL A 60 8.29 -4.76 26.62
C VAL A 60 7.98 -6.02 25.84
N PHE A 61 8.09 -5.97 24.51
CA PHE A 61 7.88 -7.13 23.67
C PHE A 61 8.97 -8.18 23.90
N ASP A 62 8.56 -9.39 24.25
CA ASP A 62 9.46 -10.53 24.37
C ASP A 62 9.86 -11.01 22.97
N GLN A 63 11.16 -10.93 22.67
CA GLN A 63 11.75 -11.40 21.40
C GLN A 63 12.29 -12.83 21.50
N SER A 64 11.97 -13.55 22.57
CA SER A 64 12.25 -14.98 22.63
C SER A 64 11.54 -15.70 21.48
N LEU A 65 12.27 -16.59 20.80
CA LEU A 65 11.63 -17.53 19.90
C LEU A 65 10.78 -18.48 20.76
N PRO A 66 9.57 -18.84 20.31
CA PRO A 66 8.82 -19.89 20.99
C PRO A 66 9.71 -21.15 21.02
N ASP A 67 9.74 -21.85 22.14
CA ASP A 67 10.46 -23.12 22.27
C ASP A 67 10.10 -23.99 21.06
N GLU A 68 11.12 -24.42 20.32
CA GLU A 68 10.96 -25.28 19.15
C GLU A 68 10.06 -26.44 19.56
N PHE A 69 8.94 -26.62 18.84
CA PHE A 69 8.11 -27.79 19.02
C PHE A 69 8.98 -29.02 18.70
N ASP A 70 9.47 -29.69 19.74
CA ASP A 70 10.09 -31.01 19.63
C ASP A 70 9.08 -31.92 18.90
N ASP A 71 9.47 -32.37 17.70
CA ASP A 71 8.77 -33.38 16.88
C ASP A 71 9.12 -34.79 17.37
#